data_AF-A0A661AMK7-F1
#
_entry.id   AF-A0A661AMK7-F1
#
_cell.length_a   1.000
_cell.length_b   1.000
_cell.length_c   1.000
_cell.angle_alpha   90.00
_cell.angle_beta   90.00
_cell.angle_gamma   90.00
#
_symmetry.space_group_name_H-M   'P 1'
#
loop_
_entity.id
_entity.type
_entity.pdbx_description
1 polymer ?
#
loop_
_entity_poly.entity_id
_entity_poly.type
_entity_poly.pdbx_seq_one_letter_code
_entity_poly.pdbx_strand_id
1 'polypeptide(L)'
;MIYMVLREIDTGHRTGAWNMAADQALLEVQSEKPMPTLRFLSFSPPACLVGYFQAVEQEIRREYCEKKGYHINRRITGGGAIFFDPSQIGWEIIAPVSMFPYPPQKMYSVIGEAVARGLGTLGIKAVFKKRNDIEVGGRKISGMGGVSYRGAFLFQGTLLVQDWIQEMLYSLKVPIEKLKPKEIDSVRERVTCIENELGRIPTREELKNAIRKGLEEVLGLEFRPEKLTPEEKKRIESLLPYFESEEWIYRISLPEELQGLLTGTYRSSFGTIKVNAVVNARTNMLRATYITGDFFIENRESIFDLERLLKNIPFNERKIISTVEKFIKKEGGLPLEDFLGAFTEVFNKWRWVKEGFTPDEANNLFNVNFRPGDKFTPEVFLFPYCAKKAKCPFRHQDECTICGDCEVGEGYEWTEEAGLEPRTVTSFEDLLDNFEDMKKKGINEYIGSCCEAFYVKHQEEFRESRLKGLLVNIENSTCYDLDKATLAYRGLFENKTDLNMKLIKKVLGYIK
;
A
#
# COMPACT_ATOMS: atom_id res chain seq x y z
N MET A 1 -18.64 6.70 -35.97
CA MET A 1 -18.76 6.71 -34.50
C MET A 1 -20.18 6.35 -34.14
N ILE A 2 -20.42 5.17 -33.57
CA ILE A 2 -21.69 4.90 -32.92
C ILE A 2 -21.66 5.71 -31.63
N TYR A 3 -22.46 6.77 -31.54
CA TYR A 3 -22.64 7.50 -30.29
C TYR A 3 -23.25 6.51 -29.28
N MET A 4 -22.47 6.14 -28.26
CA MET A 4 -22.91 5.19 -27.25
C MET A 4 -23.56 5.96 -26.12
N VAL A 5 -24.87 5.79 -25.98
CA VAL A 5 -25.66 6.36 -24.89
C VAL A 5 -25.48 5.48 -23.65
N LEU A 6 -25.02 6.06 -22.54
CA LEU A 6 -24.95 5.43 -21.22
C LEU A 6 -26.09 5.96 -20.36
N ARG A 7 -26.62 5.12 -19.49
CA ARG A 7 -27.52 5.61 -18.44
C ARG A 7 -26.68 6.25 -17.33
N GLU A 8 -27.20 7.33 -16.76
CA GLU A 8 -26.63 7.98 -15.58
C GLU A 8 -27.56 7.75 -14.39
N ILE A 9 -27.02 7.26 -13.28
CA ILE A 9 -27.76 7.10 -12.03
C ILE A 9 -27.04 7.83 -10.90
N ASP A 10 -27.80 8.45 -10.00
CA ASP A 10 -27.27 9.00 -8.74
C ASP A 10 -27.92 8.26 -7.57
N THR A 11 -27.12 7.50 -6.83
CA THR A 11 -27.62 6.73 -5.66
C THR A 11 -27.63 7.54 -4.37
N GLY A 12 -27.07 8.76 -4.39
CA GLY A 12 -26.97 9.65 -3.24
C GLY A 12 -26.10 9.09 -2.12
N HIS A 13 -26.36 9.55 -0.90
CA HIS A 13 -25.69 9.09 0.32
C HIS A 13 -26.23 7.74 0.78
N ARG A 14 -25.32 6.78 0.96
CA ARG A 14 -25.62 5.40 1.36
C ARG A 14 -24.57 4.89 2.34
N THR A 15 -24.89 3.82 3.05
CA THR A 15 -23.92 3.17 3.95
C THR A 15 -22.79 2.53 3.14
N GLY A 16 -21.65 2.31 3.80
CA GLY A 16 -20.54 1.55 3.21
C GLY A 16 -20.98 0.23 2.57
N ALA A 17 -21.67 -0.62 3.34
CA ALA A 17 -22.16 -1.93 2.87
C ALA A 17 -23.13 -1.81 1.69
N TRP A 18 -24.05 -0.84 1.72
CA TRP A 18 -25.00 -0.64 0.63
C TRP A 18 -24.30 -0.26 -0.67
N ASN A 19 -23.32 0.64 -0.62
CA ASN A 19 -22.55 1.00 -1.81
C ASN A 19 -21.82 -0.23 -2.36
N MET A 20 -21.18 -1.05 -1.52
CA MET A 20 -20.48 -2.26 -2.00
C MET A 20 -21.44 -3.30 -2.60
N ALA A 21 -22.63 -3.46 -2.01
CA ALA A 21 -23.68 -4.31 -2.57
C ALA A 21 -24.18 -3.80 -3.94
N ALA A 22 -24.29 -2.48 -4.11
CA ALA A 22 -24.62 -1.86 -5.39
C ALA A 22 -23.52 -2.01 -6.44
N ASP A 23 -22.25 -1.86 -6.07
CA ASP A 23 -21.12 -2.08 -6.98
C ASP A 23 -21.17 -3.51 -7.55
N GLN A 24 -21.35 -4.51 -6.68
CA GLN A 24 -21.42 -5.90 -7.07
C GLN A 24 -22.68 -6.21 -7.89
N ALA A 25 -23.86 -5.74 -7.46
CA ALA A 25 -25.12 -5.97 -8.16
C ALA A 25 -25.12 -5.38 -9.57
N LEU A 26 -24.68 -4.13 -9.72
CA LEU A 26 -24.63 -3.47 -11.02
C LEU A 26 -23.62 -4.13 -11.95
N LEU A 27 -22.47 -4.58 -11.43
CA LEU A 27 -21.47 -5.30 -12.19
C LEU A 27 -21.96 -6.69 -12.65
N GLU A 28 -22.65 -7.43 -11.78
CA GLU A 28 -23.27 -8.71 -12.14
C GLU A 28 -24.35 -8.55 -13.21
N VAL A 29 -25.29 -7.62 -12.99
CA VAL A 29 -26.36 -7.34 -13.94
C VAL A 29 -25.78 -6.89 -15.28
N GLN A 30 -24.74 -6.05 -15.29
CA GLN A 30 -24.03 -5.65 -16.51
C GLN A 30 -23.43 -6.85 -17.27
N SER A 31 -22.94 -7.86 -16.55
CA SER A 31 -22.37 -9.08 -17.17
C SER A 31 -23.45 -10.01 -17.75
N GLU A 32 -24.64 -10.01 -17.16
CA GLU A 32 -25.78 -10.86 -17.58
C GLU A 32 -26.60 -10.18 -18.69
N LYS A 33 -26.87 -8.89 -18.53
CA LYS A 33 -27.69 -8.06 -19.40
C LYS A 33 -27.04 -6.67 -19.55
N PRO A 34 -26.23 -6.45 -20.60
CA PRO A 34 -25.48 -5.21 -20.75
C PRO A 34 -26.33 -3.93 -20.70
N MET A 35 -26.11 -3.11 -19.67
CA MET A 35 -26.73 -1.79 -19.46
C MET A 35 -25.66 -0.78 -19.02
N PRO A 36 -24.81 -0.30 -19.94
CA PRO A 36 -23.68 0.58 -19.62
C PRO A 36 -24.10 1.81 -18.79
N THR A 37 -23.43 2.04 -17.67
CA THR A 37 -23.86 2.95 -16.61
C THR A 37 -22.73 3.88 -16.18
N LEU A 38 -23.04 5.16 -16.00
CA LEU A 38 -22.33 6.07 -15.11
C LEU A 38 -23.11 6.18 -13.80
N ARG A 39 -22.53 5.78 -12.68
CA ARG A 39 -23.12 5.95 -11.35
C ARG A 39 -22.36 6.99 -10.56
N PHE A 40 -23.10 7.90 -9.92
CA PHE A 40 -22.60 8.77 -8.87
C PHE A 40 -23.05 8.28 -7.49
N LEU A 41 -22.15 8.32 -6.51
CA LEU A 41 -22.39 7.82 -5.16
C LEU A 41 -21.68 8.67 -4.09
N SER A 42 -22.18 8.58 -2.86
CA SER A 42 -21.54 9.13 -1.66
C SER A 42 -21.78 8.23 -0.46
N PHE A 43 -21.01 8.45 0.60
CA PHE A 43 -21.06 7.66 1.82
C PHE A 43 -21.65 8.49 2.97
N SER A 44 -22.61 7.90 3.68
CA SER A 44 -23.10 8.41 4.96
C SER A 44 -23.52 7.23 5.83
N PRO A 45 -22.95 7.09 7.05
CA PRO A 45 -21.91 7.93 7.65
C PRO A 45 -20.55 7.82 6.90
N PRO A 46 -19.52 8.63 7.26
CA PRO A 46 -18.18 8.50 6.67
C PRO A 46 -17.67 7.07 6.73
N ALA A 47 -16.90 6.65 5.72
CA ALA A 47 -16.50 5.25 5.58
C ALA A 47 -15.00 5.08 5.30
N CYS A 48 -14.37 4.19 6.06
CA CYS A 48 -13.04 3.64 5.79
C CYS A 48 -13.20 2.36 4.98
N LEU A 49 -12.60 2.30 3.81
CA LEU A 49 -12.74 1.17 2.90
C LEU A 49 -11.38 0.56 2.62
N VAL A 50 -11.17 -0.71 3.00
CA VAL A 50 -9.99 -1.48 2.58
C VAL A 50 -10.16 -1.97 1.14
N GLY A 51 -9.05 -2.10 0.41
CA GLY A 51 -9.03 -2.82 -0.86
C GLY A 51 -9.32 -4.31 -0.68
N TYR A 52 -9.68 -4.97 -1.78
CA TYR A 52 -10.09 -6.38 -1.78
C TYR A 52 -9.06 -7.33 -1.14
N PHE A 53 -7.76 -7.11 -1.39
CA PHE A 53 -6.65 -7.94 -0.89
C PHE A 53 -6.00 -7.41 0.40
N GLN A 54 -6.56 -6.39 1.05
CA GLN A 54 -5.98 -5.84 2.27
C GLN A 54 -6.61 -6.42 3.54
N ALA A 55 -5.86 -6.54 4.63
CA ALA A 55 -6.41 -6.89 5.94
C ALA A 55 -6.87 -5.63 6.68
N VAL A 56 -8.05 -5.66 7.32
CA VAL A 56 -8.57 -4.47 8.04
C VAL A 56 -7.63 -4.09 9.19
N GLU A 57 -7.08 -5.09 9.86
CA GLU A 57 -6.18 -4.96 10.99
C GLU A 57 -4.84 -4.33 10.59
N GLN A 58 -4.43 -4.43 9.32
CA GLN A 58 -3.21 -3.80 8.80
C GLN A 58 -3.44 -2.35 8.37
N GLU A 59 -4.66 -1.99 7.95
CA GLU A 59 -4.91 -0.74 7.22
C GLU A 59 -5.78 0.27 7.96
N ILE A 60 -6.56 -0.13 8.96
CA ILE A 60 -7.57 0.75 9.59
C ILE A 60 -7.41 0.76 11.11
N ARG A 61 -7.48 1.96 11.71
CA ARG A 61 -7.54 2.15 13.17
C ARG A 61 -8.97 1.92 13.65
N ARG A 62 -9.35 0.66 13.78
CA ARG A 62 -10.71 0.22 14.12
C ARG A 62 -11.33 0.99 15.28
N GLU A 63 -10.63 1.07 16.41
CA GLU A 63 -11.11 1.75 17.62
C GLU A 63 -11.44 3.23 17.39
N TYR A 64 -10.64 3.92 16.57
CA TYR A 64 -10.86 5.33 16.22
C TYR A 64 -12.14 5.48 15.39
N CYS A 65 -12.30 4.66 14.37
CA CYS A 65 -13.46 4.67 13.49
C CYS A 65 -14.75 4.33 14.23
N GLU A 66 -14.72 3.31 15.09
CA GLU A 66 -15.87 2.92 15.93
C GLU A 66 -16.29 4.07 16.86
N LYS A 67 -15.32 4.71 17.54
CA LYS A 67 -15.59 5.86 18.43
C LYS A 67 -16.20 7.06 17.68
N LYS A 68 -15.81 7.27 16.43
CA LYS A 68 -16.31 8.36 15.58
C LYS A 68 -17.61 8.01 14.84
N GLY A 69 -18.07 6.76 14.92
CA GLY A 69 -19.23 6.29 14.16
C GLY A 69 -18.96 6.17 12.65
N TYR A 70 -17.69 6.02 12.25
CA TYR A 70 -17.31 5.80 10.86
C TYR A 70 -17.48 4.33 10.50
N HIS A 71 -18.06 4.08 9.34
CA HIS A 71 -18.20 2.72 8.82
C HIS A 71 -16.84 2.16 8.40
N ILE A 72 -16.66 0.85 8.60
CA ILE A 72 -15.56 0.08 8.04
C ILE A 72 -16.15 -0.91 7.05
N ASN A 73 -15.65 -0.96 5.82
CA ASN A 73 -16.06 -1.96 4.85
C ASN A 73 -14.91 -2.34 3.90
N ARG A 74 -15.14 -3.33 3.04
CA ARG A 74 -14.19 -3.81 2.04
C ARG A 74 -14.73 -3.54 0.64
N ARG A 75 -13.90 -2.94 -0.21
CA ARG A 75 -14.27 -2.73 -1.61
C ARG A 75 -14.14 -4.02 -2.38
N ILE A 76 -14.99 -4.17 -3.38
CA ILE A 76 -14.79 -5.23 -4.35
C ILE A 76 -13.49 -4.97 -5.12
N THR A 77 -13.12 -3.72 -5.39
CA THR A 77 -11.87 -3.37 -6.11
C THR A 77 -10.60 -3.54 -5.28
N GLY A 78 -9.47 -3.74 -5.96
CA GLY A 78 -8.14 -3.72 -5.34
C GLY A 78 -7.67 -2.30 -4.96
N GLY A 79 -6.35 -2.13 -4.86
CA GLY A 79 -5.74 -0.87 -4.43
C GLY A 79 -5.72 -0.68 -2.91
N GLY A 80 -5.17 0.46 -2.47
CA GLY A 80 -4.99 0.77 -1.05
C GLY A 80 -6.28 1.20 -0.33
N ALA A 81 -6.17 1.34 0.99
CA ALA A 81 -7.28 1.77 1.84
C ALA A 81 -7.60 3.26 1.62
N ILE A 82 -8.86 3.63 1.70
CA ILE A 82 -9.34 5.01 1.49
C ILE A 82 -10.32 5.43 2.58
N PHE A 83 -10.46 6.74 2.76
CA PHE A 83 -11.47 7.37 3.59
C PHE A 83 -12.41 8.21 2.73
N PHE A 84 -13.71 7.96 2.85
CA PHE A 84 -14.78 8.70 2.21
C PHE A 84 -15.53 9.52 3.26
N ASP A 85 -15.41 10.83 3.19
CA ASP A 85 -16.25 11.76 3.94
C ASP A 85 -17.55 12.11 3.16
N PRO A 86 -18.57 12.70 3.82
CA PRO A 86 -19.87 12.91 3.20
C PRO A 86 -19.89 14.00 2.12
N SER A 87 -18.84 14.84 2.03
CA SER A 87 -18.69 15.85 0.98
C SER A 87 -18.19 15.26 -0.33
N GLN A 88 -17.46 14.13 -0.26
CA GLN A 88 -16.89 13.49 -1.44
C GLN A 88 -17.96 12.93 -2.37
N ILE A 89 -17.65 12.99 -3.66
CA ILE A 89 -18.42 12.33 -4.71
C ILE A 89 -17.57 11.21 -5.32
N GLY A 90 -18.11 10.00 -5.29
CA GLY A 90 -17.62 8.88 -6.09
C GLY A 90 -18.30 8.85 -7.44
N TRP A 91 -17.61 8.33 -8.44
CA TRP A 91 -18.17 8.03 -9.76
C TRP A 91 -17.69 6.67 -10.24
N GLU A 92 -18.54 5.96 -10.97
CA GLU A 92 -18.32 4.60 -11.46
C GLU A 92 -18.80 4.48 -12.90
N ILE A 93 -17.96 3.97 -13.80
CA ILE A 93 -18.33 3.52 -15.14
C ILE A 93 -18.43 1.99 -15.09
N ILE A 94 -19.61 1.47 -15.36
CA ILE A 94 -19.92 0.04 -15.36
C ILE A 94 -20.36 -0.33 -16.76
N ALA A 95 -19.56 -1.12 -17.47
CA ALA A 95 -19.71 -1.31 -18.91
C ALA A 95 -19.14 -2.67 -19.36
N PRO A 96 -19.48 -3.17 -20.55
CA PRO A 96 -18.83 -4.36 -21.08
C PRO A 96 -17.40 -4.00 -21.50
N VAL A 97 -16.45 -4.93 -21.32
CA VAL A 97 -15.04 -4.71 -21.69
C VAL A 97 -14.89 -4.37 -23.17
N SER A 98 -15.78 -4.89 -24.03
CA SER A 98 -15.81 -4.57 -25.47
C SER A 98 -16.10 -3.10 -25.79
N MET A 99 -16.74 -2.34 -24.89
CA MET A 99 -17.00 -0.91 -25.04
C MET A 99 -15.72 -0.07 -24.83
N PHE A 100 -14.79 -0.58 -24.02
CA PHE A 100 -13.52 0.07 -23.73
C PHE A 100 -12.38 -0.92 -24.01
N PRO A 101 -12.05 -1.19 -25.30
CA PRO A 101 -11.02 -2.15 -25.70
C PRO A 101 -9.60 -1.59 -25.47
N TYR A 102 -9.38 -1.03 -24.29
CA TYR A 102 -8.10 -0.52 -23.83
C TYR A 102 -7.48 -1.53 -22.88
N PRO A 103 -6.15 -1.77 -22.97
CA PRO A 103 -5.42 -2.39 -21.87
C PRO A 103 -5.66 -1.61 -20.57
N PRO A 104 -5.64 -2.25 -19.39
CA PRO A 104 -5.95 -1.60 -18.12
C PRO A 104 -5.22 -0.27 -17.91
N GLN A 105 -3.92 -0.20 -18.17
CA GLN A 105 -3.11 1.02 -17.99
C GLN A 105 -3.58 2.18 -18.87
N LYS A 106 -4.04 1.88 -20.10
CA LYS A 106 -4.57 2.88 -21.02
C LYS A 106 -5.97 3.32 -20.60
N MET A 107 -6.75 2.44 -19.98
CA MET A 107 -8.05 2.80 -19.40
C MET A 107 -7.90 3.85 -18.30
N TYR A 108 -6.93 3.68 -17.38
CA TYR A 108 -6.63 4.69 -16.35
C TYR A 108 -6.27 6.04 -16.94
N SER A 109 -5.41 6.10 -17.97
CA SER A 109 -5.05 7.38 -18.59
C SER A 109 -6.22 8.04 -19.30
N VAL A 110 -6.98 7.29 -20.10
CA VAL A 110 -8.07 7.87 -20.89
C VAL A 110 -9.18 8.40 -19.99
N ILE A 111 -9.62 7.62 -19.00
CA ILE A 111 -10.69 8.04 -18.08
C ILE A 111 -10.17 9.13 -17.11
N GLY A 112 -8.94 8.99 -16.61
CA GLY A 112 -8.32 10.00 -15.75
C GLY A 112 -8.18 11.36 -16.43
N GLU A 113 -7.74 11.38 -17.68
CA GLU A 113 -7.67 12.60 -18.49
C GLU A 113 -9.06 13.20 -18.76
N ALA A 114 -10.06 12.37 -19.01
CA ALA A 114 -11.44 12.81 -19.18
C ALA A 114 -11.95 13.55 -17.93
N VAL A 115 -11.81 12.94 -16.76
CA VAL A 115 -12.22 13.56 -15.50
C VAL A 115 -11.40 14.82 -15.20
N ALA A 116 -10.08 14.80 -15.43
CA ALA A 116 -9.23 15.97 -15.25
C ALA A 116 -9.64 17.16 -16.13
N ARG A 117 -9.98 16.92 -17.41
CA ARG A 117 -10.52 17.94 -18.31
C ARG A 117 -11.87 18.47 -17.83
N GLY A 118 -12.73 17.56 -17.35
CA GLY A 118 -14.01 17.90 -16.73
C GLY A 118 -13.86 18.89 -15.57
N LEU A 119 -12.93 18.62 -14.65
CA LEU A 119 -12.59 19.53 -13.54
C LEU A 119 -12.04 20.89 -14.03
N GLY A 120 -11.38 20.91 -15.19
CA GLY A 120 -10.97 22.14 -15.88
C GLY A 120 -12.12 23.11 -16.16
N THR A 121 -13.34 22.60 -16.40
CA THR A 121 -14.53 23.44 -16.60
C THR A 121 -14.96 24.21 -15.35
N LEU A 122 -14.51 23.78 -14.17
CA LEU A 122 -14.71 24.48 -12.90
C LEU A 122 -13.55 25.45 -12.57
N GLY A 123 -12.51 25.50 -13.41
CA GLY A 123 -11.30 26.30 -13.18
C GLY A 123 -10.14 25.54 -12.54
N ILE A 124 -10.26 24.22 -12.35
CA ILE A 124 -9.23 23.40 -11.68
C ILE A 124 -8.25 22.86 -12.73
N LYS A 125 -6.96 23.18 -12.59
CA LYS A 125 -5.90 22.69 -13.49
C LYS A 125 -5.45 21.27 -13.12
N ALA A 126 -6.38 20.33 -13.24
CA ALA A 126 -6.14 18.93 -12.93
C ALA A 126 -5.41 18.21 -14.09
N VAL A 127 -4.54 17.27 -13.74
CA VAL A 127 -3.83 16.40 -14.69
C VAL A 127 -3.85 14.96 -14.21
N PHE A 128 -3.95 14.01 -15.14
CA PHE A 128 -3.76 12.60 -14.80
C PHE A 128 -2.29 12.32 -14.50
N LYS A 129 -2.03 11.65 -13.37
CA LYS A 129 -0.71 11.15 -12.98
C LYS A 129 -0.76 9.63 -12.87
N LYS A 130 0.16 8.96 -13.56
CA LYS A 130 0.35 7.52 -13.41
C LYS A 130 0.74 7.20 -11.95
N ARG A 131 0.22 6.13 -11.35
CA ARG A 131 -0.52 5.03 -12.01
C ARG A 131 -2.03 5.24 -12.13
N ASN A 132 -2.66 5.90 -11.17
CA ASN A 132 -4.12 5.94 -11.03
C ASN A 132 -4.64 7.21 -10.35
N ASP A 133 -3.87 8.29 -10.35
CA ASP A 133 -4.20 9.51 -9.61
C ASP A 133 -4.52 10.68 -10.55
N ILE A 134 -5.29 11.63 -10.05
CA ILE A 134 -5.44 12.95 -10.66
C ILE A 134 -4.90 13.97 -9.68
N GLU A 135 -4.08 14.89 -10.18
CA GLU A 135 -3.32 15.84 -9.38
C GLU A 135 -3.55 17.29 -9.83
N VAL A 136 -3.42 18.23 -8.90
CA VAL A 136 -3.38 19.67 -9.13
C VAL A 136 -2.10 20.21 -8.52
N GLY A 137 -1.18 20.73 -9.35
CA GLY A 137 0.12 21.21 -8.87
C GLY A 137 0.95 20.15 -8.14
N GLY A 138 0.85 18.88 -8.57
CA GLY A 138 1.55 17.74 -7.95
C GLY A 138 0.88 17.20 -6.67
N ARG A 139 -0.31 17.71 -6.30
CA ARG A 139 -1.09 17.24 -5.15
C ARG A 139 -2.30 16.44 -5.61
N LYS A 140 -2.48 15.24 -5.07
CA LYS A 140 -3.58 14.34 -5.39
C LYS A 140 -4.93 14.94 -4.97
N ILE A 141 -5.90 14.94 -5.89
CA ILE A 141 -7.29 15.36 -5.64
C ILE A 141 -8.29 14.21 -5.86
N SER A 142 -7.87 13.15 -6.56
CA SER A 142 -8.67 11.98 -6.88
C SER A 142 -7.80 10.74 -7.00
N GLY A 143 -8.31 9.59 -6.56
CA GLY A 143 -7.74 8.28 -6.83
C GLY A 143 -8.73 7.41 -7.59
N MET A 144 -8.21 6.56 -8.49
CA MET A 144 -9.01 5.68 -9.32
C MET A 144 -8.67 4.20 -9.09
N GLY A 145 -9.61 3.33 -9.43
CA GLY A 145 -9.44 1.88 -9.36
C GLY A 145 -10.47 1.17 -10.23
N GLY A 146 -10.26 -0.12 -10.46
CA GLY A 146 -11.23 -0.89 -11.23
C GLY A 146 -11.16 -2.39 -11.02
N VAL A 147 -12.14 -3.07 -11.60
CA VAL A 147 -12.29 -4.53 -11.66
C VAL A 147 -12.91 -4.93 -12.98
N SER A 148 -12.54 -6.13 -13.46
CA SER A 148 -13.31 -6.87 -14.47
C SER A 148 -14.03 -8.06 -13.84
N TYR A 149 -15.26 -8.34 -14.27
CA TYR A 149 -16.06 -9.50 -13.85
C TYR A 149 -16.87 -10.01 -15.04
N ARG A 150 -16.66 -11.27 -15.45
CA ARG A 150 -17.43 -11.97 -16.51
C ARG A 150 -17.69 -11.12 -17.77
N GLY A 151 -16.65 -10.48 -18.30
CA GLY A 151 -16.75 -9.65 -19.52
C GLY A 151 -17.35 -8.25 -19.32
N ALA A 152 -17.77 -7.90 -18.10
CA ALA A 152 -18.03 -6.55 -17.66
C ALA A 152 -16.84 -5.98 -16.87
N PHE A 153 -16.80 -4.67 -16.71
CA PHE A 153 -15.89 -4.00 -15.79
C PHE A 153 -16.61 -2.90 -15.01
N LEU A 154 -16.08 -2.60 -13.84
CA LEU A 154 -16.40 -1.42 -13.05
C LEU A 154 -15.11 -0.63 -12.87
N PHE A 155 -15.08 0.60 -13.37
CA PHE A 155 -13.98 1.54 -13.20
C PHE A 155 -14.49 2.74 -12.42
N GLN A 156 -13.79 3.12 -11.35
CA GLN A 156 -14.27 4.13 -10.41
C GLN A 156 -13.20 5.15 -10.05
N GLY A 157 -13.65 6.30 -9.59
CA GLY A 157 -12.81 7.30 -8.96
C GLY A 157 -13.51 8.03 -7.84
N THR A 158 -12.71 8.62 -6.97
CA THR A 158 -13.15 9.44 -5.84
C THR A 158 -12.78 10.90 -6.08
N LEU A 159 -13.50 11.86 -5.52
CA LEU A 159 -13.10 13.26 -5.58
C LEU A 159 -13.08 13.86 -4.18
N LEU A 160 -11.92 14.35 -3.75
CA LEU A 160 -11.74 15.03 -2.47
C LEU A 160 -12.35 16.43 -2.54
N VAL A 161 -13.47 16.66 -1.86
CA VAL A 161 -14.23 17.92 -2.00
C VAL A 161 -13.87 18.91 -0.89
N GLN A 162 -13.98 18.52 0.38
CA GLN A 162 -13.59 19.34 1.55
C GLN A 162 -12.32 18.81 2.23
N ASP A 163 -11.68 19.64 3.05
CA ASP A 163 -10.51 19.22 3.84
C ASP A 163 -10.91 18.35 5.05
N TRP A 164 -11.04 17.04 4.82
CA TRP A 164 -11.15 16.00 5.85
C TRP A 164 -9.84 15.19 6.01
N ILE A 165 -8.71 15.74 5.58
CA ILE A 165 -7.42 15.03 5.54
C ILE A 165 -7.04 14.55 6.95
N GLN A 166 -7.26 15.38 7.96
CA GLN A 166 -6.98 15.02 9.34
C GLN A 166 -7.74 13.76 9.79
N GLU A 167 -9.05 13.68 9.53
CA GLU A 167 -9.87 12.52 9.89
C GLU A 167 -9.45 11.28 9.10
N MET A 168 -9.15 11.42 7.81
CA MET A 168 -8.58 10.34 6.99
C MET A 168 -7.31 9.75 7.61
N LEU A 169 -6.38 10.58 8.06
CA LEU A 169 -5.11 10.13 8.66
C LEU A 169 -5.29 9.46 10.01
N TYR A 170 -6.22 9.94 10.84
CA TYR A 170 -6.57 9.28 12.09
C TYR A 170 -7.25 7.92 11.86
N SER A 171 -8.02 7.80 10.79
CA SER A 171 -8.77 6.58 10.46
C SER A 171 -7.92 5.45 9.89
N LEU A 172 -6.91 5.78 9.08
CA LEU A 172 -6.07 4.79 8.42
C LEU A 172 -4.82 4.46 9.25
N LYS A 173 -4.40 3.19 9.24
CA LYS A 173 -3.06 2.73 9.68
C LYS A 173 -2.05 2.98 8.57
N VAL A 174 -2.06 4.20 8.04
CA VAL A 174 -0.86 4.77 7.45
C VAL A 174 0.21 4.69 8.55
N PRO A 175 1.47 4.30 8.25
CA PRO A 175 2.54 4.37 9.25
C PRO A 175 2.54 5.81 9.78
N ILE A 176 1.92 6.08 10.93
CA ILE A 176 1.77 7.41 11.56
C ILE A 176 1.54 7.24 13.07
N GLU A 177 2.58 7.05 13.86
CA GLU A 177 2.59 7.34 15.27
C GLU A 177 2.55 8.87 15.53
N LYS A 178 1.33 9.37 15.74
CA LYS A 178 0.97 10.58 16.54
C LYS A 178 1.07 11.96 15.84
N LEU A 179 0.26 12.17 14.81
CA LEU A 179 -0.76 13.25 14.70
C LEU A 179 -0.42 14.61 15.36
N LYS A 180 0.77 15.14 15.09
CA LYS A 180 1.12 16.53 15.43
C LYS A 180 0.65 17.44 14.30
N PRO A 181 0.23 18.69 14.56
CA PRO A 181 -0.26 19.63 13.54
C PRO A 181 0.68 19.77 12.32
N LYS A 182 2.00 19.78 12.57
CA LYS A 182 3.04 19.91 11.53
C LYS A 182 3.04 18.78 10.49
N GLU A 183 2.45 17.62 10.78
CA GLU A 183 2.48 16.44 9.90
C GLU A 183 1.19 16.32 9.07
N ILE A 184 0.07 16.87 9.56
CA ILE A 184 -1.12 17.13 8.73
C ILE A 184 -0.73 18.04 7.56
N ASP A 185 0.16 19.01 7.82
CA ASP A 185 0.64 19.93 6.81
C ASP A 185 1.50 19.23 5.72
N SER A 186 2.29 18.20 6.07
CA SER A 186 3.03 17.38 5.08
C SER A 186 2.12 16.54 4.17
N VAL A 187 1.00 16.02 4.69
CA VAL A 187 0.01 15.34 3.83
C VAL A 187 -0.72 16.35 2.94
N ARG A 188 -1.03 17.55 3.46
CA ARG A 188 -1.59 18.67 2.68
C ARG A 188 -0.64 19.16 1.57
N GLU A 189 0.67 18.90 1.68
CA GLU A 189 1.64 19.14 0.59
C GLU A 189 1.54 18.10 -0.54
N ARG A 190 0.88 16.96 -0.33
CA ARG A 190 0.74 15.87 -1.34
C ARG A 190 -0.70 15.61 -1.76
N VAL A 191 -1.67 16.11 -1.01
CA VAL A 191 -3.10 15.93 -1.24
C VAL A 191 -3.79 17.29 -1.19
N THR A 192 -4.76 17.51 -2.08
CA THR A 192 -5.60 18.71 -2.08
C THR A 192 -7.08 18.33 -2.26
N CYS A 193 -7.96 19.30 -2.11
CA CYS A 193 -9.40 19.14 -2.27
C CYS A 193 -9.98 20.29 -3.11
N ILE A 194 -11.20 20.08 -3.62
CA ILE A 194 -11.90 21.07 -4.46
C ILE A 194 -12.06 22.42 -3.75
N GLU A 195 -12.40 22.41 -2.46
CA GLU A 195 -12.55 23.60 -1.63
C GLU A 195 -11.29 24.47 -1.63
N ASN A 196 -10.11 23.86 -1.50
CA ASN A 196 -8.84 24.57 -1.49
C ASN A 196 -8.46 25.12 -2.87
N GLU A 197 -8.73 24.37 -3.95
CA GLU A 197 -8.39 24.80 -5.31
C GLU A 197 -9.33 25.87 -5.86
N LEU A 198 -10.58 25.92 -5.40
CA LEU A 198 -11.59 26.88 -5.86
C LEU A 198 -11.88 28.02 -4.89
N GLY A 199 -11.47 27.91 -3.63
CA GLY A 199 -11.84 28.84 -2.55
C GLY A 199 -13.33 28.79 -2.18
N ARG A 200 -14.05 27.76 -2.65
CA ARG A 200 -15.48 27.50 -2.36
C ARG A 200 -15.76 26.02 -2.51
N ILE A 201 -16.85 25.55 -1.92
CA ILE A 201 -17.37 24.20 -2.12
C ILE A 201 -18.42 24.25 -3.24
N PRO A 202 -18.20 23.61 -4.42
CA PRO A 202 -19.24 23.49 -5.44
C PRO A 202 -20.37 22.58 -4.99
N THR A 203 -21.54 22.78 -5.59
CA THR A 203 -22.68 21.89 -5.43
C THR A 203 -22.39 20.51 -6.03
N ARG A 204 -23.08 19.48 -5.52
CA ARG A 204 -23.00 18.12 -6.08
C ARG A 204 -23.29 18.11 -7.59
N GLU A 205 -24.26 18.90 -8.03
CA GLU A 205 -24.61 19.00 -9.46
C GLU A 205 -23.49 19.63 -10.30
N GLU A 206 -22.80 20.67 -9.80
CA GLU A 206 -21.63 21.22 -10.50
C GLU A 206 -20.53 20.18 -10.67
N LEU A 207 -20.24 19.38 -9.63
CA LEU A 207 -19.23 18.32 -9.68
C LEU A 207 -19.62 17.21 -10.65
N LYS A 208 -20.88 16.72 -10.60
CA LYS A 208 -21.39 15.72 -11.55
C LYS A 208 -21.33 16.21 -12.98
N ASN A 209 -21.75 17.46 -13.22
CA ASN A 209 -21.73 18.07 -14.54
C ASN A 209 -20.30 18.18 -15.09
N ALA A 210 -19.33 18.54 -14.25
CA ALA A 210 -17.92 18.61 -14.62
C ALA A 210 -17.40 17.23 -15.05
N ILE A 211 -17.62 16.19 -14.23
CA ILE A 211 -17.21 14.81 -14.54
C ILE A 211 -17.88 14.33 -15.84
N ARG A 212 -19.20 14.53 -15.96
CA ARG A 212 -19.98 14.15 -17.15
C ARG A 212 -19.41 14.77 -18.41
N LYS A 213 -19.26 16.10 -18.45
CA LYS A 213 -18.74 16.82 -19.63
C LYS A 213 -17.35 16.31 -20.04
N GLY A 214 -16.47 16.08 -19.07
CA GLY A 214 -15.15 15.53 -19.33
C GLY A 214 -15.20 14.15 -20.01
N LEU A 215 -16.10 13.28 -19.53
CA LEU A 215 -16.35 11.97 -20.12
C LEU A 215 -16.99 12.08 -21.52
N GLU A 216 -17.99 12.95 -21.71
CA GLU A 216 -18.64 13.19 -23.01
C GLU A 216 -17.63 13.64 -24.07
N GLU A 217 -16.78 14.63 -23.73
CA GLU A 217 -15.80 15.20 -24.65
C GLU A 217 -14.69 14.22 -25.04
N VAL A 218 -14.16 13.46 -24.08
CA VAL A 218 -13.00 12.57 -24.33
C VAL A 218 -13.41 11.22 -24.87
N LEU A 219 -14.54 10.67 -24.42
CA LEU A 219 -14.99 9.33 -24.80
C LEU A 219 -16.07 9.35 -25.90
N GLY A 220 -16.64 10.51 -26.22
CA GLY A 220 -17.71 10.62 -27.23
C GLY A 220 -19.02 9.94 -26.78
N LEU A 221 -19.28 9.92 -25.47
CA LEU A 221 -20.47 9.30 -24.87
C LEU A 221 -21.58 10.34 -24.69
N GLU A 222 -22.83 9.87 -24.61
CA GLU A 222 -23.98 10.66 -24.18
C GLU A 222 -24.54 10.03 -22.90
N PHE A 223 -24.90 10.83 -21.91
CA PHE A 223 -25.46 10.32 -20.66
C PHE A 223 -26.95 10.67 -20.50
N ARG A 224 -27.76 9.69 -20.12
CA ARG A 224 -29.20 9.87 -19.89
C ARG A 224 -29.57 9.54 -18.44
N PRO A 225 -30.14 10.50 -17.68
CA PRO A 225 -30.59 10.24 -16.32
C PRO A 225 -31.63 9.12 -16.24
N GLU A 226 -31.37 8.11 -15.42
CA GLU A 226 -32.25 7.00 -15.14
C GLU A 226 -32.26 6.67 -13.63
N LYS A 227 -33.04 5.65 -13.25
CA LYS A 227 -33.08 5.10 -11.90
C LYS A 227 -32.64 3.64 -11.92
N LEU A 228 -32.24 3.13 -10.76
CA LEU A 228 -32.05 1.70 -10.56
C LEU A 228 -33.29 0.92 -11.01
N THR A 229 -33.06 -0.12 -11.81
CA THR A 229 -34.10 -1.04 -12.26
C THR A 229 -34.61 -1.90 -11.09
N PRO A 230 -35.80 -2.50 -11.20
CA PRO A 230 -36.32 -3.41 -10.17
C PRO A 230 -35.39 -4.62 -9.92
N GLU A 231 -34.74 -5.13 -10.97
CA GLU A 231 -33.80 -6.25 -10.87
C GLU A 231 -32.55 -5.87 -10.07
N GLU A 232 -31.97 -4.71 -10.33
CA GLU A 232 -30.81 -4.21 -9.59
C GLU A 232 -31.13 -3.96 -8.13
N LYS A 233 -32.28 -3.34 -7.83
CA LYS A 233 -32.72 -3.13 -6.44
C LYS A 233 -32.84 -4.44 -5.69
N LYS A 234 -33.51 -5.44 -6.31
CA LYS A 234 -33.65 -6.77 -5.72
C LYS A 234 -32.30 -7.44 -5.50
N ARG A 235 -31.35 -7.31 -6.43
CA ARG A 235 -30.00 -7.87 -6.30
C ARG A 235 -29.23 -7.17 -5.17
N ILE A 236 -29.30 -5.84 -5.08
CA ILE A 236 -28.70 -5.05 -3.99
C ILE A 236 -29.24 -5.52 -2.64
N GLU A 237 -30.57 -5.62 -2.50
CA GLU A 237 -31.22 -6.07 -1.27
C GLU A 237 -30.79 -7.50 -0.89
N SER A 238 -30.62 -8.38 -1.88
CA SER A 238 -30.16 -9.75 -1.62
C SER A 238 -28.68 -9.84 -1.21
N LEU A 239 -27.84 -8.94 -1.71
CA LEU A 239 -26.40 -8.92 -1.43
C LEU A 239 -26.07 -8.16 -0.15
N LEU A 240 -26.91 -7.19 0.25
CA LEU A 240 -26.66 -6.29 1.37
C LEU A 240 -26.27 -7.04 2.67
N PRO A 241 -26.98 -8.11 3.10
CA PRO A 241 -26.61 -8.83 4.33
C PRO A 241 -25.18 -9.40 4.28
N TYR A 242 -24.70 -9.82 3.10
CA TYR A 242 -23.33 -10.30 2.93
C TYR A 242 -22.33 -9.16 3.09
N PHE A 243 -22.58 -8.00 2.48
CA PHE A 243 -21.70 -6.83 2.58
C PHE A 243 -21.74 -6.12 3.96
N GLU A 244 -22.75 -6.41 4.77
CA GLU A 244 -22.83 -6.03 6.19
C GLU A 244 -22.12 -7.03 7.13
N SER A 245 -21.84 -8.24 6.65
CA SER A 245 -21.28 -9.31 7.46
C SER A 245 -19.79 -9.14 7.76
N GLU A 246 -19.37 -9.66 8.91
CA GLU A 246 -17.95 -9.77 9.23
C GLU A 246 -17.20 -10.69 8.25
N GLU A 247 -17.87 -11.69 7.67
CA GLU A 247 -17.29 -12.58 6.66
C GLU A 247 -16.76 -11.80 5.45
N TRP A 248 -17.45 -10.73 5.05
CA TRP A 248 -16.98 -9.86 3.96
C TRP A 248 -15.94 -8.83 4.45
N ILE A 249 -16.28 -8.09 5.51
CA ILE A 249 -15.47 -6.96 5.98
C ILE A 249 -14.08 -7.48 6.43
N TYR A 250 -14.06 -8.54 7.23
CA TYR A 250 -12.87 -9.18 7.79
C TYR A 250 -12.50 -10.48 7.06
N ARG A 251 -12.91 -10.61 5.79
CA ARG A 251 -12.62 -11.77 4.92
C ARG A 251 -11.17 -12.23 4.97
N ILE A 252 -10.26 -11.26 5.04
CA ILE A 252 -8.84 -11.49 5.28
C ILE A 252 -8.57 -11.07 6.72
N SER A 253 -8.44 -12.06 7.60
CA SER A 253 -8.03 -11.89 8.99
C SER A 253 -6.75 -12.67 9.22
N LEU A 254 -5.73 -11.98 9.71
CA LEU A 254 -4.46 -12.58 10.05
C LEU A 254 -4.56 -13.21 11.46
N PRO A 255 -3.92 -14.37 11.70
CA PRO A 255 -3.94 -14.99 13.02
C PRO A 255 -3.32 -14.06 14.08
N GLU A 256 -3.98 -13.95 15.23
CA GLU A 256 -3.49 -13.16 16.38
C GLU A 256 -2.20 -13.75 16.98
N GLU A 257 -1.99 -15.06 16.85
CA GLU A 257 -0.79 -15.73 17.35
C GLU A 257 0.36 -15.64 16.34
N LEU A 258 1.38 -14.84 16.68
CA LEU A 258 2.62 -14.64 15.94
C LEU A 258 3.51 -15.91 15.82
N GLN A 259 3.14 -17.03 16.45
CA GLN A 259 3.99 -18.23 16.47
C GLN A 259 4.16 -18.82 15.06
N GLY A 260 5.34 -18.62 14.49
CA GLY A 260 5.70 -19.13 13.17
C GLY A 260 5.18 -18.28 12.01
N LEU A 261 4.64 -17.08 12.27
CA LEU A 261 4.26 -16.15 11.22
C LEU A 261 5.52 -15.49 10.63
N LEU A 262 5.76 -15.71 9.35
CA LEU A 262 6.83 -15.08 8.59
C LEU A 262 6.23 -14.16 7.54
N THR A 263 6.72 -12.93 7.47
CA THR A 263 6.21 -11.92 6.55
C THR A 263 7.27 -11.54 5.53
N GLY A 264 6.93 -11.68 4.26
CA GLY A 264 7.73 -11.20 3.14
C GLY A 264 7.00 -10.09 2.40
N THR A 265 7.64 -8.93 2.27
CA THR A 265 7.07 -7.77 1.58
C THR A 265 7.90 -7.46 0.35
N TYR A 266 7.24 -7.32 -0.80
CA TYR A 266 7.86 -6.95 -2.06
C TYR A 266 7.10 -5.80 -2.71
N ARG A 267 7.82 -4.75 -3.12
CA ARG A 267 7.26 -3.58 -3.78
C ARG A 267 7.81 -3.43 -5.19
N SER A 268 6.91 -3.15 -6.13
CA SER A 268 7.24 -2.79 -7.50
C SER A 268 6.24 -1.77 -8.07
N SER A 269 6.34 -1.46 -9.36
CA SER A 269 5.33 -0.71 -10.11
C SER A 269 3.93 -1.36 -10.12
N PHE A 270 3.82 -2.67 -9.87
CA PHE A 270 2.56 -3.40 -9.77
C PHE A 270 1.81 -3.16 -8.45
N GLY A 271 2.51 -2.66 -7.43
CA GLY A 271 2.00 -2.49 -6.07
C GLY A 271 2.90 -3.20 -5.07
N THR A 272 2.41 -3.29 -3.85
CA THR A 272 3.03 -3.99 -2.74
C THR A 272 2.34 -5.33 -2.56
N ILE A 273 3.11 -6.42 -2.60
CA ILE A 273 2.65 -7.76 -2.26
C ILE A 273 3.28 -8.14 -0.92
N LYS A 274 2.43 -8.55 0.03
CA LYS A 274 2.83 -9.07 1.34
C LYS A 274 2.37 -10.52 1.46
N VAL A 275 3.32 -11.43 1.63
CA VAL A 275 3.06 -12.85 1.86
C VAL A 275 3.25 -13.11 3.35
N ASN A 276 2.18 -13.49 4.03
CA ASN A 276 2.18 -13.89 5.43
C ASN A 276 2.08 -15.42 5.47
N ALA A 277 3.17 -16.10 5.80
CA ALA A 277 3.25 -17.56 5.84
C ALA A 277 3.25 -18.06 7.29
N VAL A 278 2.29 -18.92 7.61
CA VAL A 278 2.24 -19.60 8.92
C VAL A 278 3.03 -20.90 8.82
N VAL A 279 4.26 -20.90 9.33
CA VAL A 279 5.18 -22.02 9.25
C VAL A 279 5.27 -22.72 10.60
N ASN A 280 4.91 -24.00 10.65
CA ASN A 280 5.15 -24.81 11.84
C ASN A 280 6.63 -25.22 11.86
N ALA A 281 7.39 -24.65 12.80
CA ALA A 281 8.82 -24.86 12.83
C ALA A 281 9.26 -26.29 13.17
N ARG A 282 8.45 -27.03 13.94
CA ARG A 282 8.76 -28.41 14.34
C ARG A 282 8.55 -29.40 13.20
N THR A 283 7.46 -29.22 12.44
CA THR A 283 7.12 -30.13 11.34
C THR A 283 7.62 -29.63 9.98
N ASN A 284 8.19 -28.42 9.91
CA ASN A 284 8.60 -27.74 8.68
C ASN A 284 7.47 -27.74 7.63
N MET A 285 6.26 -27.40 8.07
CA MET A 285 5.04 -27.37 7.25
C MET A 285 4.50 -25.96 7.10
N LEU A 286 4.16 -25.58 5.88
CA LEU A 286 3.37 -24.40 5.58
C LEU A 286 1.90 -24.70 5.91
N ARG A 287 1.39 -24.13 7.00
CA ARG A 287 0.00 -24.36 7.44
C ARG A 287 -0.98 -23.53 6.65
N ALA A 288 -0.66 -22.26 6.47
CA ALA A 288 -1.47 -21.31 5.73
C ALA A 288 -0.57 -20.24 5.10
N THR A 289 -1.06 -19.65 4.02
CA THR A 289 -0.47 -18.47 3.37
C THR A 289 -1.59 -17.46 3.21
N TYR A 290 -1.33 -16.20 3.58
CA TYR A 290 -2.21 -15.08 3.32
C TYR A 290 -1.46 -14.06 2.47
N ILE A 291 -1.94 -13.84 1.25
CA ILE A 291 -1.35 -12.92 0.28
C ILE A 291 -2.17 -11.64 0.32
N THR A 292 -1.58 -10.60 0.92
CA THR A 292 -2.20 -9.29 1.06
C THR A 292 -1.45 -8.22 0.26
N GLY A 293 -2.06 -7.07 0.04
CA GLY A 293 -1.41 -5.97 -0.66
C GLY A 293 -2.36 -4.95 -1.29
N ASP A 294 -1.77 -3.93 -1.90
CA ASP A 294 -2.47 -2.81 -2.56
C ASP A 294 -2.48 -2.93 -4.09
N PHE A 295 -2.44 -4.17 -4.61
CA PHE A 295 -2.38 -4.46 -6.04
C PHE A 295 -3.77 -4.61 -6.70
N PHE A 296 -3.77 -4.68 -8.04
CA PHE A 296 -4.96 -4.86 -8.87
C PHE A 296 -4.81 -6.09 -9.77
N ILE A 297 -5.79 -6.98 -9.77
CA ILE A 297 -5.83 -8.16 -10.65
C ILE A 297 -7.21 -8.32 -11.28
N GLU A 298 -7.26 -8.96 -12.44
CA GLU A 298 -8.51 -9.21 -13.17
C GLU A 298 -9.31 -10.34 -12.53
N ASN A 299 -8.71 -11.53 -12.39
CA ASN A 299 -9.34 -12.67 -11.74
C ASN A 299 -9.03 -12.68 -10.23
N ARG A 300 -9.94 -12.14 -9.41
CA ARG A 300 -9.69 -12.02 -7.97
C ARG A 300 -9.63 -13.36 -7.23
N GLU A 301 -10.28 -14.40 -7.76
CA GLU A 301 -10.33 -15.73 -7.15
C GLU A 301 -8.97 -16.44 -7.19
N SER A 302 -8.10 -16.04 -8.13
CA SER A 302 -6.79 -16.67 -8.32
C SER A 302 -5.89 -16.57 -7.08
N ILE A 303 -6.02 -15.53 -6.27
CA ILE A 303 -5.22 -15.39 -5.03
C ILE A 303 -5.65 -16.44 -4.01
N PHE A 304 -6.96 -16.59 -3.79
CA PHE A 304 -7.48 -17.61 -2.86
C PHE A 304 -7.17 -19.02 -3.35
N ASP A 305 -7.20 -19.26 -4.66
CA ASP A 305 -6.82 -20.55 -5.23
C ASP A 305 -5.33 -20.85 -5.04
N LEU A 306 -4.46 -19.84 -5.19
CA LEU A 306 -3.05 -19.96 -4.84
C LEU A 306 -2.83 -20.27 -3.35
N GLU A 307 -3.51 -19.55 -2.45
CA GLU A 307 -3.44 -19.79 -1.01
C GLU A 307 -3.90 -21.21 -0.65
N ARG A 308 -4.99 -21.70 -1.27
CA ARG A 308 -5.49 -23.07 -1.11
C ARG A 308 -4.47 -24.10 -1.58
N LEU A 309 -3.83 -23.88 -2.73
CA LEU A 309 -2.77 -24.76 -3.25
C LEU A 309 -1.55 -24.84 -2.34
N LEU A 310 -1.28 -23.75 -1.60
CA LEU A 310 -0.16 -23.65 -0.66
C LEU A 310 -0.52 -24.07 0.77
N LYS A 311 -1.77 -24.48 1.03
CA LYS A 311 -2.23 -24.88 2.36
C LYS A 311 -1.74 -26.28 2.71
N ASN A 312 -1.21 -26.43 3.93
CA ASN A 312 -0.77 -27.72 4.49
C ASN A 312 0.23 -28.50 3.60
N ILE A 313 1.20 -27.81 3.00
CA ILE A 313 2.28 -28.43 2.24
C ILE A 313 3.61 -28.35 3.01
N PRO A 314 4.60 -29.21 2.70
CA PRO A 314 5.95 -29.05 3.24
C PRO A 314 6.51 -27.67 2.90
N PHE A 315 7.12 -26.99 3.88
CA PHE A 315 7.78 -25.70 3.68
C PHE A 315 9.12 -25.92 2.97
N ASN A 316 9.04 -26.13 1.66
CA ASN A 316 10.16 -26.38 0.77
C ASN A 316 10.17 -25.33 -0.34
N GLU A 317 11.20 -24.48 -0.32
CA GLU A 317 11.37 -23.36 -1.24
C GLU A 317 11.22 -23.76 -2.72
N ARG A 318 11.95 -24.78 -3.17
CA ARG A 318 11.88 -25.23 -4.58
C ARG A 318 10.47 -25.67 -4.96
N LYS A 319 9.80 -26.44 -4.10
CA LYS A 319 8.44 -26.93 -4.34
C LYS A 319 7.45 -25.76 -4.39
N ILE A 320 7.50 -24.86 -3.41
CA ILE A 320 6.60 -23.70 -3.34
C ILE A 320 6.80 -22.79 -4.55
N ILE A 321 8.04 -22.41 -4.89
CA ILE A 321 8.35 -21.62 -6.08
C ILE A 321 7.79 -22.31 -7.33
N SER A 322 8.05 -23.61 -7.52
CA SER A 322 7.54 -24.33 -8.69
C SER A 322 6.00 -24.37 -8.76
N THR A 323 5.32 -24.42 -7.61
CA THR A 323 3.85 -24.38 -7.55
C THR A 323 3.34 -22.98 -7.93
N VAL A 324 3.94 -21.92 -7.38
CA VAL A 324 3.61 -20.52 -7.67
C VAL A 324 3.84 -20.22 -9.16
N GLU A 325 4.99 -20.60 -9.71
CA GLU A 325 5.31 -20.43 -11.13
C GLU A 325 4.32 -21.13 -12.05
N LYS A 326 4.00 -22.41 -11.78
CA LYS A 326 3.05 -23.18 -12.58
C LYS A 326 1.65 -22.58 -12.51
N PHE A 327 1.23 -22.14 -11.33
CA PHE A 327 -0.07 -21.51 -11.13
C PHE A 327 -0.18 -20.20 -11.89
N ILE A 328 0.78 -19.28 -11.70
CA ILE A 328 0.78 -17.96 -12.34
C ILE A 328 0.85 -18.08 -13.87
N LYS A 329 1.69 -18.99 -14.40
CA LYS A 329 1.76 -19.26 -15.86
C LYS A 329 0.46 -19.80 -16.43
N LYS A 330 -0.31 -20.56 -15.65
CA LYS A 330 -1.60 -21.14 -16.07
C LYS A 330 -2.72 -20.10 -16.03
N GLU A 331 -2.81 -19.32 -14.96
CA GLU A 331 -3.87 -18.31 -14.78
C GLU A 331 -3.69 -17.11 -15.71
N GLY A 332 -2.43 -16.65 -15.88
CA GLY A 332 -2.14 -15.38 -16.57
C GLY A 332 -2.51 -14.15 -15.73
N GLY A 333 -2.03 -12.97 -16.13
CA GLY A 333 -2.42 -11.69 -15.50
C GLY A 333 -1.80 -11.38 -14.12
N LEU A 334 -1.03 -12.31 -13.53
CA LEU A 334 -0.28 -12.10 -12.28
C LEU A 334 1.22 -11.87 -12.57
N PRO A 335 1.87 -10.86 -11.98
CA PRO A 335 3.30 -10.61 -12.19
C PRO A 335 4.16 -11.62 -11.44
N LEU A 336 4.75 -12.56 -12.17
CA LEU A 336 5.49 -13.67 -11.56
C LEU A 336 6.64 -13.21 -10.66
N GLU A 337 7.43 -12.22 -11.11
CA GLU A 337 8.61 -11.74 -10.38
C GLU A 337 8.25 -11.17 -9.01
N ASP A 338 7.14 -10.43 -8.92
CA ASP A 338 6.68 -9.80 -7.68
C ASP A 338 6.27 -10.83 -6.62
N PHE A 339 5.49 -11.83 -7.03
CA PHE A 339 5.07 -12.91 -6.14
C PHE A 339 6.28 -13.71 -5.67
N LEU A 340 7.18 -14.08 -6.59
CA LEU A 340 8.41 -14.79 -6.24
C LEU A 340 9.31 -13.97 -5.32
N GLY A 341 9.37 -12.65 -5.52
CA GLY A 341 10.07 -11.72 -4.64
C GLY A 341 9.54 -11.77 -3.21
N ALA A 342 8.21 -11.65 -3.04
CA ALA A 342 7.59 -11.71 -1.72
C ALA A 342 7.79 -13.08 -1.04
N PHE A 343 7.66 -14.19 -1.78
CA PHE A 343 7.97 -15.53 -1.25
C PHE A 343 9.45 -15.70 -0.90
N THR A 344 10.36 -15.12 -1.69
CA THR A 344 11.80 -15.15 -1.42
C THR A 344 12.13 -14.50 -0.08
N GLU A 345 11.49 -13.37 0.24
CA GLU A 345 11.64 -12.75 1.55
C GLU A 345 11.20 -13.70 2.66
N VAL A 346 10.04 -14.35 2.54
CA VAL A 346 9.59 -15.37 3.52
C VAL A 346 10.61 -16.50 3.68
N PHE A 347 11.21 -16.99 2.60
CA PHE A 347 12.25 -18.01 2.67
C PHE A 347 13.52 -17.51 3.37
N ASN A 348 13.93 -16.27 3.13
CA ASN A 348 15.03 -15.63 3.86
C ASN A 348 14.72 -15.58 5.36
N LYS A 349 13.50 -15.18 5.75
CA LYS A 349 13.08 -15.21 7.16
C LYS A 349 13.17 -16.61 7.76
N TRP A 350 12.72 -17.63 7.01
CA TRP A 350 12.79 -19.01 7.48
C TRP A 350 14.23 -19.52 7.66
N ARG A 351 15.16 -19.08 6.80
CA ARG A 351 16.59 -19.39 6.96
C ARG A 351 17.11 -18.78 8.26
N TRP A 352 16.79 -17.53 8.59
CA TRP A 352 17.13 -16.96 9.90
C TRP A 352 16.59 -17.78 11.07
N VAL A 353 15.36 -18.27 10.97
CA VAL A 353 14.81 -19.14 12.02
C VAL A 353 15.63 -20.42 12.21
N LYS A 354 16.16 -21.00 11.12
CA LYS A 354 17.06 -22.15 11.19
C LYS A 354 18.43 -21.83 11.79
N GLU A 355 18.90 -20.60 11.64
CA GLU A 355 20.12 -20.08 12.27
C GLU A 355 19.93 -19.70 13.75
N GLY A 356 18.76 -19.97 14.35
CA GLY A 356 18.49 -19.77 15.78
C GLY A 356 17.79 -18.46 16.13
N PHE A 357 17.25 -17.74 15.14
CA PHE A 357 16.39 -16.58 15.37
C PHE A 357 14.93 -17.01 15.60
N THR A 358 14.18 -16.24 16.38
CA THR A 358 12.73 -16.42 16.49
C THR A 358 12.04 -15.89 15.22
N PRO A 359 10.81 -16.32 14.90
CA PRO A 359 10.04 -15.76 13.79
C PRO A 359 9.87 -14.24 13.86
N ASP A 360 9.71 -13.70 15.08
CA ASP A 360 9.59 -12.26 15.33
C ASP A 360 10.91 -11.53 15.04
N GLU A 361 12.04 -12.04 15.57
CA GLU A 361 13.37 -11.50 15.26
C GLU A 361 13.65 -11.55 13.75
N ALA A 362 13.33 -12.68 13.10
CA ALA A 362 13.51 -12.83 11.66
C ALA A 362 12.69 -11.78 10.88
N ASN A 363 11.42 -11.54 11.24
CA ASN A 363 10.59 -10.52 10.60
C ASN A 363 11.21 -9.11 10.69
N ASN A 364 12.03 -8.86 11.72
CA ASN A 364 12.78 -7.61 11.92
C ASN A 364 14.17 -7.57 11.24
N LEU A 365 14.52 -8.54 10.38
CA LEU A 365 15.77 -8.55 9.60
C LEU A 365 15.51 -8.41 8.10
N PHE A 366 16.00 -7.35 7.45
CA PHE A 366 15.82 -7.15 6.01
C PHE A 366 17.09 -7.50 5.22
N ASN A 367 16.93 -8.33 4.19
CA ASN A 367 18.02 -8.88 3.41
C ASN A 367 18.21 -8.09 2.10
N VAL A 368 19.41 -7.59 1.86
CA VAL A 368 19.77 -6.86 0.64
C VAL A 368 20.78 -7.67 -0.16
N ASN A 369 20.38 -8.17 -1.34
CA ASN A 369 21.22 -8.92 -2.28
C ASN A 369 21.98 -10.13 -1.71
N PHE A 370 21.53 -10.69 -0.59
CA PHE A 370 22.17 -11.86 0.02
C PHE A 370 21.15 -12.81 0.66
N ARG A 371 21.53 -14.08 0.78
CA ARG A 371 20.71 -15.10 1.42
C ARG A 371 21.35 -15.51 2.75
N PRO A 372 20.57 -15.68 3.83
CA PRO A 372 21.12 -16.18 5.09
C PRO A 372 21.73 -17.57 4.88
N GLY A 373 22.92 -17.79 5.45
CA GLY A 373 23.74 -18.98 5.23
C GLY A 373 24.81 -18.84 4.13
N ASP A 374 24.75 -17.81 3.28
CA ASP A 374 25.87 -17.47 2.40
C ASP A 374 27.03 -16.86 3.21
N LYS A 375 28.26 -16.92 2.68
CA LYS A 375 29.40 -16.20 3.27
C LYS A 375 29.09 -14.70 3.30
N PHE A 376 29.13 -14.13 4.49
CA PHE A 376 28.83 -12.74 4.78
C PHE A 376 29.82 -12.21 5.84
N THR A 377 30.71 -11.33 5.40
CA THR A 377 31.80 -10.71 6.15
C THR A 377 31.73 -9.18 5.94
N PRO A 378 30.73 -8.51 6.52
CA PRO A 378 30.61 -7.06 6.44
C PRO A 378 31.81 -6.37 7.08
N GLU A 379 32.10 -5.17 6.61
CA GLU A 379 33.17 -4.31 7.15
C GLU A 379 32.62 -3.00 7.73
N VAL A 380 31.36 -2.66 7.42
CA VAL A 380 30.72 -1.39 7.77
C VAL A 380 29.38 -1.64 8.45
N PHE A 381 29.07 -0.82 9.46
CA PHE A 381 27.73 -0.72 10.03
C PHE A 381 27.14 0.69 9.80
N LEU A 382 25.99 0.76 9.15
CA LEU A 382 25.28 2.00 8.85
C LEU A 382 24.17 2.26 9.88
N PHE A 383 24.38 3.25 10.74
CA PHE A 383 23.39 3.73 11.71
C PHE A 383 22.53 4.84 11.11
N PRO A 384 21.21 4.84 11.32
CA PRO A 384 20.38 5.93 10.87
C PRO A 384 20.48 7.09 11.87
N TYR A 385 20.68 8.32 11.37
CA TYR A 385 20.74 9.49 12.23
C TYR A 385 19.49 9.68 13.11
N CYS A 386 18.34 9.17 12.67
CA CYS A 386 17.09 9.27 13.43
C CYS A 386 17.16 8.54 14.78
N ALA A 387 18.10 7.61 14.96
CA ALA A 387 18.35 6.94 16.24
C ALA A 387 19.20 7.77 17.22
N LYS A 388 19.88 8.83 16.76
CA LYS A 388 20.54 9.78 17.67
C LYS A 388 19.48 10.58 18.44
N LYS A 389 19.84 11.28 19.52
CA LYS A 389 18.95 12.26 20.15
C LYS A 389 18.66 13.42 19.20
N ALA A 390 17.47 14.01 19.28
CA ALA A 390 17.05 15.16 18.47
C ALA A 390 18.01 16.36 18.60
N LYS A 391 18.53 16.58 19.81
CA LYS A 391 19.45 17.69 20.15
C LYS A 391 20.93 17.28 20.08
N CYS A 392 21.24 16.11 19.53
CA CYS A 392 22.63 15.67 19.43
C CYS A 392 23.41 16.58 18.47
N PRO A 393 24.57 17.14 18.86
CA PRO A 393 25.37 17.98 17.97
C PRO A 393 25.90 17.22 16.75
N PHE A 394 26.07 15.90 16.89
CA PHE A 394 26.50 14.99 15.82
C PHE A 394 25.33 14.33 15.10
N ARG A 395 24.09 14.81 15.26
CA ARG A 395 22.92 14.20 14.62
C ARG A 395 23.06 14.18 13.10
N HIS A 396 23.60 15.24 12.50
CA HIS A 396 23.73 15.40 11.06
C HIS A 396 25.20 15.29 10.61
N GLN A 397 25.98 14.50 11.34
CA GLN A 397 27.37 14.22 11.06
C GLN A 397 27.55 12.70 11.09
N ASP A 398 28.48 12.21 10.26
CA ASP A 398 28.83 10.79 10.19
C ASP A 398 29.32 10.29 11.55
N GLU A 399 30.12 11.11 12.23
CA GLU A 399 30.81 10.77 13.48
C GLU A 399 29.88 10.67 14.72
N CYS A 400 30.36 9.98 15.75
CA CYS A 400 29.74 9.91 17.07
C CYS A 400 30.83 9.98 18.14
N THR A 401 30.66 10.82 19.16
CA THR A 401 31.64 10.93 20.27
C THR A 401 31.42 9.91 21.37
N ILE A 402 30.48 8.96 21.21
CA ILE A 402 30.20 7.91 22.18
C ILE A 402 29.94 8.48 23.59
N CYS A 403 29.05 9.48 23.67
CA CYS A 403 28.75 10.16 24.92
C CYS A 403 27.88 9.35 25.90
N GLY A 404 27.43 8.15 25.53
CA GLY A 404 26.52 7.32 26.33
C GLY A 404 25.06 7.80 26.37
N ASP A 405 24.73 8.86 25.63
CA ASP A 405 23.43 9.52 25.72
C ASP A 405 22.31 8.86 24.87
N CYS A 406 22.65 7.98 23.94
CA CYS A 406 21.68 7.27 23.10
C CYS A 406 22.27 5.94 22.62
N GLU A 407 21.39 5.08 22.13
CA GLU A 407 21.74 3.73 21.65
C GLU A 407 22.73 3.74 20.48
N VAL A 408 22.81 4.83 19.71
CA VAL A 408 23.83 4.95 18.66
C VAL A 408 25.24 4.97 19.26
N GLY A 409 25.45 5.57 20.44
CA GLY A 409 26.74 5.54 21.11
C GLY A 409 27.16 4.12 21.49
N GLU A 410 26.27 3.39 22.16
CA GLU A 410 26.48 1.98 22.52
C GLU A 410 26.63 1.09 21.26
N GLY A 411 25.87 1.37 20.21
CA GLY A 411 25.98 0.69 18.92
C GLY A 411 27.34 0.90 18.25
N TYR A 412 27.92 2.10 18.33
CA TYR A 412 29.26 2.39 17.83
C TYR A 412 30.31 1.54 18.56
N GLU A 413 30.28 1.52 19.89
CA GLU A 413 31.20 0.69 20.70
C GLU A 413 31.14 -0.79 20.29
N TRP A 414 29.93 -1.37 20.20
CA TRP A 414 29.77 -2.78 19.85
C TRP A 414 30.21 -3.10 18.42
N THR A 415 30.07 -2.13 17.51
CA THR A 415 30.47 -2.24 16.11
C THR A 415 32.00 -2.24 15.99
N GLU A 416 32.66 -1.31 16.68
CA GLU A 416 34.13 -1.24 16.73
C GLU A 416 34.73 -2.50 17.39
N GLU A 417 34.14 -2.98 18.48
CA GLU A 417 34.51 -4.25 19.12
C GLU A 417 34.26 -5.49 18.23
N ALA A 418 33.41 -5.36 17.21
CA ALA A 418 33.17 -6.37 16.20
C ALA A 418 34.12 -6.24 14.99
N GLY A 419 34.99 -5.23 14.97
CA GLY A 419 35.91 -4.97 13.85
C GLY A 419 35.24 -4.33 12.64
N LEU A 420 34.07 -3.73 12.82
CA LEU A 420 33.33 -3.03 11.78
C LEU A 420 33.54 -1.51 11.92
N GLU A 421 33.52 -0.79 10.81
CA GLU A 421 33.52 0.67 10.76
C GLU A 421 32.09 1.20 10.99
N PRO A 422 31.78 1.87 12.11
CA PRO A 422 30.47 2.50 12.29
C PRO A 422 30.39 3.81 11.49
N ARG A 423 29.27 4.01 10.78
CA ARG A 423 28.94 5.26 10.07
C ARG A 423 27.53 5.70 10.36
N THR A 424 27.27 7.01 10.36
CA THR A 424 25.91 7.56 10.47
C THR A 424 25.42 8.03 9.11
N VAL A 425 24.35 7.41 8.62
CA VAL A 425 23.61 7.87 7.45
C VAL A 425 22.68 8.99 7.86
N THR A 426 22.86 10.17 7.27
CA THR A 426 22.18 11.42 7.61
C THR A 426 21.05 11.79 6.65
N SER A 427 21.03 11.22 5.45
CA SER A 427 20.01 11.45 4.42
C SER A 427 19.92 10.24 3.49
N PHE A 428 18.95 10.22 2.57
CA PHE A 428 18.91 9.16 1.56
C PHE A 428 20.03 9.36 0.52
N GLU A 429 20.31 10.59 0.12
CA GLU A 429 21.47 10.89 -0.73
C GLU A 429 22.76 10.40 -0.09
N ASP A 430 22.94 10.67 1.22
CA ASP A 430 24.11 10.21 1.97
C ASP A 430 24.19 8.67 2.05
N LEU A 431 23.06 7.96 2.07
CA LEU A 431 23.06 6.49 1.95
C LEU A 431 23.65 6.04 0.61
N LEU A 432 23.24 6.69 -0.49
CA LEU A 432 23.74 6.39 -1.83
C LEU A 432 25.23 6.75 -1.97
N ASP A 433 25.65 7.88 -1.39
CA ASP A 433 27.05 8.29 -1.35
C ASP A 433 27.90 7.29 -0.56
N ASN A 434 27.39 6.78 0.57
CA ASN A 434 28.03 5.71 1.34
C ASN A 434 28.17 4.43 0.51
N PHE A 435 27.14 4.04 -0.25
CA PHE A 435 27.23 2.88 -1.14
C PHE A 435 28.31 3.06 -2.22
N GLU A 436 28.43 4.24 -2.81
CA GLU A 436 29.46 4.53 -3.81
C GLU A 436 30.87 4.60 -3.20
N ASP A 437 31.02 5.16 -2.00
CA ASP A 437 32.30 5.15 -1.26
C ASP A 437 32.75 3.72 -0.93
N MET A 438 31.85 2.88 -0.42
CA MET A 438 32.13 1.47 -0.13
C MET A 438 32.64 0.74 -1.39
N LYS A 439 31.94 0.88 -2.52
CA LYS A 439 32.36 0.29 -3.80
C LYS A 439 33.75 0.75 -4.23
N LYS A 440 34.07 2.05 -4.08
CA LYS A 440 35.40 2.61 -4.40
C LYS A 440 36.50 2.02 -3.51
N LYS A 441 36.20 1.74 -2.25
CA LYS A 441 37.11 1.10 -1.29
C LYS A 441 37.17 -0.43 -1.42
N GLY A 442 36.36 -1.02 -2.31
CA GLY A 442 36.28 -2.47 -2.50
C GLY A 442 35.44 -3.20 -1.44
N ILE A 443 34.73 -2.45 -0.59
CA ILE A 443 33.82 -2.98 0.44
C ILE A 443 32.49 -3.30 -0.25
N ASN A 444 32.07 -4.56 -0.17
CA ASN A 444 30.86 -5.04 -0.85
C ASN A 444 29.73 -5.46 0.10
N GLU A 445 29.99 -5.43 1.41
CA GLU A 445 29.12 -6.04 2.43
C GLU A 445 28.95 -5.11 3.64
N TYR A 446 27.73 -4.93 4.13
CA TYR A 446 27.43 -4.05 5.27
C TYR A 446 26.29 -4.56 6.16
N ILE A 447 26.28 -4.10 7.40
CA ILE A 447 25.10 -4.16 8.27
C ILE A 447 24.52 -2.75 8.35
N GLY A 448 23.23 -2.61 8.60
CA GLY A 448 22.68 -1.32 8.95
C GLY A 448 21.41 -1.43 9.77
N SER A 449 20.80 -0.29 10.06
CA SER A 449 19.48 -0.25 10.68
C SER A 449 18.57 0.76 9.98
N CYS A 450 17.33 0.36 9.72
CA CYS A 450 16.30 1.23 9.17
C CYS A 450 14.93 0.69 9.53
N CYS A 451 13.87 1.47 9.29
CA CYS A 451 12.52 0.96 9.47
C CYS A 451 12.01 0.15 8.28
N GLU A 452 11.02 -0.72 8.50
CA GLU A 452 10.35 -1.49 7.43
C GLU A 452 9.83 -0.57 6.32
N ALA A 453 9.21 0.56 6.68
CA ALA A 453 8.65 1.50 5.70
C ALA A 453 9.72 2.14 4.79
N PHE A 454 10.90 2.47 5.34
CA PHE A 454 12.04 2.96 4.54
C PHE A 454 12.55 1.85 3.62
N TYR A 455 12.76 0.65 4.14
CA TYR A 455 13.23 -0.50 3.36
C TYR A 455 12.28 -0.84 2.21
N VAL A 456 10.98 -0.94 2.48
CA VAL A 456 9.96 -1.27 1.48
C VAL A 456 9.85 -0.20 0.40
N LYS A 457 9.96 1.08 0.78
CA LYS A 457 9.91 2.18 -0.20
C LYS A 457 11.13 2.22 -1.12
N HIS A 458 12.32 1.92 -0.58
CA HIS A 458 13.60 2.00 -1.31
C HIS A 458 14.15 0.63 -1.72
N GLN A 459 13.29 -0.39 -1.79
CA GLN A 459 13.69 -1.77 -2.05
C GLN A 459 14.31 -1.95 -3.44
N GLU A 460 13.94 -1.12 -4.41
CA GLU A 460 14.55 -1.12 -5.75
C GLU A 460 15.99 -0.62 -5.70
N GLU A 461 16.23 0.53 -5.05
CA GLU A 461 17.56 1.13 -4.90
C GLU A 461 18.50 0.22 -4.10
N PHE A 462 18.01 -0.43 -3.03
CA PHE A 462 18.79 -1.46 -2.31
C PHE A 462 19.19 -2.63 -3.22
N ARG A 463 18.29 -3.10 -4.10
CA ARG A 463 18.61 -4.17 -5.06
C ARG A 463 19.61 -3.72 -6.11
N GLU A 464 19.46 -2.51 -6.62
CA GLU A 464 20.34 -1.92 -7.64
C GLU A 464 21.73 -1.56 -7.10
N SER A 465 21.88 -1.40 -5.77
CA SER A 465 23.17 -1.13 -5.13
C SER A 465 24.23 -2.19 -5.43
N ARG A 466 23.81 -3.45 -5.66
CA ARG A 466 24.65 -4.65 -5.78
C ARG A 466 25.54 -4.95 -4.56
N LEU A 467 25.37 -4.21 -3.46
CA LEU A 467 26.00 -4.49 -2.18
C LEU A 467 25.19 -5.56 -1.45
N LYS A 468 25.86 -6.43 -0.69
CA LYS A 468 25.18 -7.34 0.23
C LYS A 468 24.96 -6.62 1.56
N GLY A 469 23.72 -6.58 2.04
CA GLY A 469 23.37 -5.82 3.24
C GLY A 469 22.44 -6.59 4.15
N LEU A 470 22.66 -6.52 5.46
CA LEU A 470 21.69 -6.97 6.46
C LEU A 470 21.22 -5.78 7.28
N LEU A 471 19.94 -5.45 7.17
CA LEU A 471 19.34 -4.34 7.88
C LEU A 471 18.53 -4.86 9.07
N VAL A 472 18.73 -4.23 10.23
CA VAL A 472 17.95 -4.51 11.45
C VAL A 472 16.85 -3.46 11.58
N ASN A 473 15.62 -3.91 11.80
CA ASN A 473 14.49 -3.02 12.00
C ASN A 473 14.69 -2.18 13.26
N ILE A 474 14.34 -0.89 13.19
CA ILE A 474 14.33 0.03 14.33
C ILE A 474 12.93 0.08 14.94
N GLU A 475 12.86 0.29 16.25
CA GLU A 475 11.63 0.35 17.03
C GLU A 475 11.14 1.81 17.19
N ASN A 476 9.85 1.97 17.49
CA ASN A 476 9.12 3.24 17.70
C ASN A 476 8.99 4.14 16.46
N SER A 477 8.14 5.18 16.59
CA SER A 477 7.74 6.16 15.58
C SER A 477 8.87 6.50 14.59
N THR A 478 8.92 5.80 13.46
CA THR A 478 9.90 6.04 12.40
C THR A 478 9.56 7.32 11.65
N CYS A 479 10.47 7.82 10.81
CA CYS A 479 10.14 9.00 9.99
C CYS A 479 8.97 8.78 9.04
N TYR A 480 8.73 7.52 8.66
CA TYR A 480 7.55 7.12 7.93
C TYR A 480 6.35 7.11 8.86
N ASP A 481 6.49 6.56 10.07
CA ASP A 481 5.49 6.64 11.14
C ASP A 481 5.22 8.07 11.63
N LEU A 482 5.83 9.10 11.07
CA LEU A 482 5.57 10.48 11.46
C LEU A 482 5.26 11.34 10.24
N ASP A 483 5.08 10.72 9.07
CA ASP A 483 4.95 11.40 7.79
C ASP A 483 6.02 12.48 7.52
N LYS A 484 7.18 12.32 8.13
CA LYS A 484 8.35 13.18 7.95
C LYS A 484 9.36 12.53 7.04
N ALA A 485 8.95 11.62 6.17
CA ALA A 485 9.86 10.92 5.25
C ALA A 485 10.64 11.91 4.37
N THR A 486 10.03 13.01 3.92
CA THR A 486 10.72 14.06 3.13
C THR A 486 11.72 14.86 3.96
N LEU A 487 11.35 15.21 5.20
CA LEU A 487 12.30 15.81 6.13
C LEU A 487 13.42 14.82 6.44
N ALA A 488 13.07 13.55 6.61
CA ALA A 488 14.02 12.54 7.00
C ALA A 488 15.04 12.25 5.92
N TYR A 489 14.55 12.20 4.69
CA TYR A 489 15.30 12.15 3.45
C TYR A 489 16.29 13.31 3.37
N ARG A 490 15.90 14.52 3.78
CA ARG A 490 16.79 15.70 3.83
C ARG A 490 17.63 15.81 5.12
N GLY A 491 17.59 14.79 5.98
CA GLY A 491 18.28 14.83 7.27
C GLY A 491 17.65 15.74 8.32
N LEU A 492 16.42 16.21 8.18
CA LEU A 492 15.76 17.18 9.08
C LEU A 492 14.76 16.55 10.05
N PHE A 493 14.84 15.23 10.29
CA PHE A 493 13.91 14.55 11.18
C PHE A 493 14.25 14.77 12.66
N GLU A 494 13.30 15.31 13.43
CA GLU A 494 13.51 15.74 14.83
C GLU A 494 13.11 14.70 15.89
N ASN A 495 12.47 13.57 15.56
CA ASN A 495 12.11 12.55 16.56
C ASN A 495 13.22 11.48 16.68
N LYS A 496 13.34 10.86 17.86
CA LYS A 496 14.27 9.74 18.09
C LYS A 496 13.53 8.42 17.86
N THR A 497 14.06 7.59 16.97
CA THR A 497 13.72 6.17 16.88
C THR A 497 14.66 5.37 17.78
N ASP A 498 14.24 4.19 18.20
CA ASP A 498 15.08 3.34 19.05
C ASP A 498 15.69 2.20 18.24
N LEU A 499 16.96 1.89 18.48
CA LEU A 499 17.60 0.75 17.84
C LEU A 499 17.13 -0.53 18.51
N ASN A 500 16.90 -1.60 17.74
CA ASN A 500 16.69 -2.92 18.33
C ASN A 500 18.03 -3.50 18.80
N MET A 501 18.52 -3.00 19.93
CA MET A 501 19.85 -3.33 20.47
C MET A 501 20.01 -4.83 20.73
N LYS A 502 18.95 -5.50 21.18
CA LYS A 502 18.95 -6.96 21.40
C LYS A 502 19.22 -7.71 20.10
N LEU A 503 18.52 -7.34 19.02
CA LEU A 503 18.67 -7.98 17.72
C LEU A 503 20.00 -7.62 17.06
N ILE A 504 20.45 -6.36 17.14
CA ILE A 504 21.77 -5.93 16.66
C ILE A 504 22.87 -6.78 17.31
N LYS A 505 22.85 -6.91 18.64
CA LYS A 505 23.85 -7.72 19.36
C LYS A 505 23.84 -9.18 18.92
N LYS A 506 22.66 -9.75 18.68
CA LYS A 506 22.52 -11.12 18.18
C LYS A 506 23.06 -11.28 16.76
N VAL A 507 22.81 -10.31 15.89
CA VAL A 507 23.35 -10.27 14.52
C VAL A 507 24.88 -10.17 14.53
N LEU A 508 25.45 -9.26 15.33
CA LEU A 508 26.90 -9.14 15.46
C LEU A 508 27.54 -10.43 15.99
N GLY A 509 26.88 -11.11 16.92
CA GLY A 509 27.33 -12.41 17.43
C GLY A 509 27.23 -13.55 16.42
N TYR A 510 26.38 -13.45 15.40
CA TYR A 510 26.25 -14.43 14.31
C TYR A 510 27.35 -14.29 13.25
N ILE A 511 27.87 -13.08 13.07
CA ILE A 511 28.83 -12.74 12.01
C ILE A 511 30.28 -12.98 12.45
N LYS A 512 30.54 -13.03 13.77
CA LYS A 512 31.81 -13.48 14.35
C LYS A 512 31.95 -15.00 14.25
#